data_AF-A0A938IVH5-F1
#
_entry.id   AF-A0A938IVH5-F1
#
_cell.length_a   1.000
_cell.length_b   1.000
_cell.length_c   1.000
_cell.angle_alpha   90.00
_cell.angle_beta   90.00
_cell.angle_gamma   90.00
#
_symmetry.space_group_name_H-M   'P 1'
#
loop_
_entity.id
_entity.type
_entity.pdbx_description
1 polymer ?
#
loop_
_entity_poly.entity_id
_entity_poly.type
_entity_poly.pdbx_seq_one_letter_code
_entity_poly.pdbx_strand_id
1 'polypeptide(L)'
;RDDELAILDRNVYARLSETLIDKAAVAGPKSFKKGEKLTQAILDEYPRSQWWTFVVEDDALMASIEAVRRQYDESKKGLENRFLDKVEKLQRGDELPPGVMKMVKVFVAVKRKIQPGDKMAGRHGNKGVVSRIVPQEDMPFLEDGTPVDIVLNPLGVPSRMNVGQILETHLGWACAGLGKQVSQAVDAYYRSKDVKPLRKMFTEIYGDDRELAALDEASLVEVGKDLKRGVPIATPVFDGAREKDIVEMLEKAGLASSGQVTLFDGRTGETFDRKVTVGYIYMLKLHHLVDDKIHARSIGPYSLVTQQPLGGKAQFGGQRFGEMEVWALEAYGAAYTLQEMLTVKSDDVAGRTKVYESIVRGDDTFESGIPESFNVLIKEMRSLALNVELTNAEPEEEAPPTAAEAAE
;
A
#
# COMPACT_ATOMS: atom_id res chain seq x y z
N ARG A 1 -12.37 -26.92 -16.93
CA ARG A 1 -13.58 -27.71 -17.26
C ARG A 1 -13.26 -29.19 -17.12
N ASP A 2 -12.32 -29.70 -17.90
CA ASP A 2 -12.02 -31.14 -17.94
C ASP A 2 -11.43 -31.64 -16.61
N ASP A 3 -10.61 -30.82 -15.91
CA ASP A 3 -10.12 -31.15 -14.57
C ASP A 3 -11.22 -31.19 -13.49
N GLU A 4 -12.14 -30.20 -13.50
CA GLU A 4 -13.29 -30.17 -12.57
C GLU A 4 -14.25 -31.33 -12.85
N LEU A 5 -14.47 -31.66 -14.13
CA LEU A 5 -15.28 -32.81 -14.53
C LEU A 5 -14.62 -34.12 -14.11
N ALA A 6 -13.30 -34.27 -14.26
CA ALA A 6 -12.58 -35.46 -13.84
C ALA A 6 -12.61 -35.67 -12.31
N ILE A 7 -12.56 -34.59 -11.52
CA ILE A 7 -12.72 -34.64 -10.06
C ILE A 7 -14.14 -35.08 -9.68
N LEU A 8 -15.15 -34.51 -10.36
CA LEU A 8 -16.55 -34.86 -10.16
C LEU A 8 -16.81 -36.32 -10.52
N ASP A 9 -16.36 -36.75 -11.70
CA ASP A 9 -16.44 -38.14 -12.19
C ASP A 9 -15.79 -39.09 -11.20
N ARG A 10 -14.56 -38.79 -10.75
CA ARG A 10 -13.84 -39.65 -9.80
C ARG A 10 -14.60 -39.80 -8.48
N ASN A 11 -15.16 -38.72 -7.94
CA ASN A 11 -15.90 -38.75 -6.68
C ASN A 11 -17.20 -39.54 -6.82
N VAL A 12 -17.98 -39.26 -7.87
CA VAL A 12 -19.29 -39.88 -8.10
C VAL A 12 -19.15 -41.35 -8.45
N TYR A 13 -18.20 -41.72 -9.31
CA TYR A 13 -17.96 -43.12 -9.64
C TYR A 13 -17.37 -43.91 -8.47
N ALA A 14 -16.55 -43.31 -7.60
CA ALA A 14 -16.09 -43.95 -6.37
C ALA A 14 -17.25 -44.25 -5.40
N ARG A 15 -18.15 -43.28 -5.19
CA ARG A 15 -19.36 -43.47 -4.38
C ARG A 15 -20.30 -44.51 -4.99
N LEU A 16 -20.45 -44.50 -6.32
CA LEU A 16 -21.25 -45.49 -7.04
C LEU A 16 -20.66 -46.89 -6.90
N SER A 17 -19.34 -47.07 -7.01
CA SER A 17 -18.70 -48.37 -6.77
C SER A 17 -18.90 -48.84 -5.33
N GLU A 18 -18.68 -47.98 -4.33
CA GLU A 18 -18.87 -48.33 -2.91
C GLU A 18 -20.31 -48.77 -2.60
N THR A 19 -21.29 -48.12 -3.24
CA THR A 19 -22.72 -48.43 -3.05
C THR A 19 -23.15 -49.73 -3.75
N LEU A 20 -22.49 -50.08 -4.86
CA LEU A 20 -22.80 -51.25 -5.68
C LEU A 20 -22.06 -52.53 -5.24
N ILE A 21 -20.87 -52.42 -4.64
CA ILE A 21 -20.07 -53.57 -4.16
C ILE A 21 -20.85 -54.37 -3.11
N ASP A 22 -20.71 -55.71 -3.16
CA ASP A 22 -21.35 -56.69 -2.26
C ASP A 22 -22.89 -56.81 -2.38
N LYS A 23 -23.52 -56.10 -3.32
CA LYS A 23 -24.95 -56.21 -3.63
C LYS A 23 -25.19 -57.17 -4.80
N ALA A 24 -26.31 -57.90 -4.76
CA ALA A 24 -26.75 -58.77 -5.86
C ALA A 24 -27.54 -57.93 -6.88
N ALA A 25 -27.08 -57.92 -8.14
CA ALA A 25 -27.74 -57.17 -9.20
C ALA A 25 -28.77 -58.03 -9.96
N VAL A 26 -29.99 -57.52 -10.10
CA VAL A 26 -31.13 -58.15 -10.79
C VAL A 26 -31.04 -57.95 -12.30
N ALA A 27 -30.50 -56.79 -12.70
CA ALA A 27 -30.27 -56.41 -14.09
C ALA A 27 -29.01 -55.56 -14.21
N GLY A 28 -28.37 -55.59 -15.37
CA GLY A 28 -27.13 -54.87 -15.66
C GLY A 28 -26.90 -54.69 -17.16
N PRO A 29 -25.72 -54.20 -17.57
CA PRO A 29 -25.36 -53.97 -18.97
C PRO A 29 -25.46 -55.25 -19.82
N LYS A 30 -25.57 -55.10 -21.14
CA LYS A 30 -25.49 -56.24 -22.07
C LYS A 30 -24.23 -57.05 -21.75
N SER A 31 -24.40 -58.37 -21.55
CA SER A 31 -23.38 -59.35 -21.12
C SER A 31 -23.27 -59.62 -19.61
N PHE A 32 -24.10 -59.02 -18.74
CA PHE A 32 -24.11 -59.33 -17.30
C PHE A 32 -25.00 -60.53 -16.94
N LYS A 33 -24.52 -61.42 -16.05
CA LYS A 33 -25.30 -62.57 -15.54
C LYS A 33 -26.14 -62.14 -14.34
N LYS A 34 -27.45 -62.38 -14.40
CA LYS A 34 -28.41 -62.01 -13.34
C LYS A 34 -28.13 -62.75 -12.03
N GLY A 35 -28.18 -62.04 -10.90
CA GLY A 35 -28.06 -62.63 -9.56
C GLY A 35 -26.63 -62.80 -9.04
N GLU A 36 -25.61 -62.33 -9.78
CA GLU A 36 -24.22 -62.33 -9.33
C GLU A 36 -23.94 -61.13 -8.40
N LYS A 37 -23.12 -61.36 -7.36
CA LYS A 37 -22.68 -60.28 -6.47
C LYS A 37 -21.70 -59.39 -7.20
N LEU A 38 -21.94 -58.09 -7.19
CA LEU A 38 -21.05 -57.11 -7.80
C LEU A 38 -19.75 -57.03 -6.98
N THR A 39 -18.63 -57.40 -7.59
CA THR A 39 -17.29 -57.19 -7.04
C THR A 39 -16.56 -56.12 -7.86
N GLN A 40 -15.51 -55.52 -7.29
CA GLN A 40 -14.73 -54.49 -7.97
C GLN A 40 -14.21 -54.97 -9.34
N ALA A 41 -13.78 -56.23 -9.43
CA ALA A 41 -13.30 -56.84 -10.67
C ALA A 41 -14.39 -56.90 -11.76
N ILE A 42 -15.64 -57.18 -11.39
CA ILE A 42 -16.77 -57.21 -12.32
C ILE A 42 -17.15 -55.80 -12.80
N LEU A 43 -17.06 -54.79 -11.92
CA LEU A 43 -17.34 -53.40 -12.30
C LEU A 43 -16.30 -52.84 -13.28
N ASP A 44 -15.02 -53.22 -13.10
CA ASP A 44 -13.92 -52.76 -13.95
C ASP A 44 -13.95 -53.37 -15.38
N GLU A 45 -14.69 -54.46 -15.59
CA GLU A 45 -14.94 -55.05 -16.92
C GLU A 45 -15.87 -54.18 -17.79
N TYR A 46 -16.69 -53.33 -17.16
CA TYR A 46 -17.62 -52.45 -17.87
C TYR A 46 -17.16 -50.99 -17.85
N PRO A 47 -17.35 -50.23 -18.95
CA PRO A 47 -17.11 -48.80 -18.95
C PRO A 47 -17.91 -48.10 -17.85
N ARG A 48 -17.30 -47.12 -17.17
CA ARG A 48 -17.93 -46.35 -16.07
C ARG A 48 -19.29 -45.75 -16.44
N SER A 49 -19.50 -45.39 -17.72
CA SER A 49 -20.79 -44.91 -18.22
C SER A 49 -21.94 -45.92 -18.06
N GLN A 50 -21.63 -47.22 -18.00
CA GLN A 50 -22.60 -48.29 -17.88
C GLN A 50 -22.88 -48.67 -16.42
N TRP A 51 -22.12 -48.15 -15.45
CA TRP A 51 -22.33 -48.46 -14.03
C TRP A 51 -23.69 -47.97 -13.51
N TRP A 52 -24.26 -46.95 -14.15
CA TRP A 52 -25.61 -46.45 -13.88
C TRP A 52 -26.75 -47.38 -14.32
N THR A 53 -26.45 -48.47 -15.05
CA THR A 53 -27.46 -49.41 -15.56
C THR A 53 -27.62 -50.66 -14.69
N PHE A 54 -26.80 -50.82 -13.64
CA PHE A 54 -26.99 -51.86 -12.65
C PHE A 54 -28.21 -51.57 -11.78
N VAL A 55 -29.07 -52.59 -11.61
CA VAL A 55 -30.28 -52.52 -10.78
C VAL A 55 -30.14 -53.52 -9.64
N VAL A 56 -30.30 -53.04 -8.41
CA VAL A 56 -30.24 -53.80 -7.16
C VAL A 56 -31.68 -54.03 -6.65
N GLU A 57 -31.92 -55.10 -5.88
CA GLU A 57 -33.24 -55.43 -5.31
C GLU A 57 -33.74 -54.42 -4.26
N ASP A 58 -32.85 -53.62 -3.67
CA ASP A 58 -33.19 -52.68 -2.60
C ASP A 58 -33.69 -51.34 -3.17
N ASP A 59 -34.99 -51.11 -3.07
CA ASP A 59 -35.68 -49.91 -3.55
C ASP A 59 -35.14 -48.62 -2.91
N ALA A 60 -34.73 -48.64 -1.64
CA ALA A 60 -34.19 -47.46 -0.97
C ALA A 60 -32.79 -47.10 -1.49
N LEU A 61 -31.98 -48.12 -1.79
CA LEU A 61 -30.65 -47.96 -2.37
C LEU A 61 -30.74 -47.48 -3.83
N MET A 62 -31.69 -47.98 -4.62
CA MET A 62 -31.95 -47.49 -5.97
C MET A 62 -32.39 -46.02 -5.99
N ALA A 63 -33.26 -45.60 -5.07
CA ALA A 63 -33.63 -44.19 -4.92
C ALA A 63 -32.42 -43.29 -4.59
N SER A 64 -31.46 -43.81 -3.81
CA SER A 64 -30.21 -43.08 -3.52
C SER A 64 -29.29 -42.97 -4.74
N ILE A 65 -29.18 -44.02 -5.56
CA ILE A 65 -28.39 -44.02 -6.80
C ILE A 65 -28.98 -43.05 -7.83
N GLU A 66 -30.32 -43.02 -7.96
CA GLU A 66 -31.02 -42.07 -8.82
C GLU A 66 -30.84 -40.62 -8.37
N ALA A 67 -30.87 -40.36 -7.06
CA ALA A 67 -30.60 -39.03 -6.51
C ALA A 67 -29.15 -38.58 -6.80
N VAL A 68 -28.17 -39.46 -6.64
CA VAL A 68 -26.76 -39.18 -6.96
C VAL A 68 -26.56 -38.96 -8.47
N ARG A 69 -27.22 -39.76 -9.32
CA ARG A 69 -27.21 -39.58 -10.78
C ARG A 69 -27.79 -38.23 -11.18
N ARG A 70 -28.93 -37.86 -10.62
CA ARG A 70 -29.57 -36.55 -10.86
C ARG A 70 -28.66 -35.40 -10.44
N GLN A 71 -28.05 -35.48 -9.25
CA GLN A 71 -27.11 -34.47 -8.76
C GLN A 71 -25.87 -34.35 -9.65
N TYR A 72 -25.36 -35.48 -10.14
CA TYR A 72 -24.23 -35.53 -11.08
C TYR A 72 -24.59 -34.88 -12.42
N ASP A 73 -25.74 -35.22 -13.01
CA ASP A 73 -26.21 -34.65 -14.27
C ASP A 73 -26.47 -33.12 -14.14
N GLU A 74 -27.06 -32.68 -13.03
CA GLU A 74 -27.25 -31.25 -12.72
C GLU A 74 -25.91 -30.52 -12.55
N SER A 75 -24.95 -31.12 -11.85
CA SER A 75 -23.61 -30.54 -11.65
C SER A 75 -22.82 -30.46 -12.95
N LYS A 76 -22.90 -31.50 -13.80
CA LYS A 76 -22.28 -31.54 -15.12
C LYS A 76 -22.88 -30.48 -16.04
N LYS A 77 -24.20 -30.36 -16.07
CA LYS A 77 -24.90 -29.30 -16.83
C LYS A 77 -24.54 -27.91 -16.33
N GLY A 78 -24.41 -27.71 -15.01
CA GLY A 78 -23.96 -26.45 -14.42
C GLY A 78 -22.51 -26.10 -14.78
N LEU A 79 -21.62 -27.09 -14.87
CA LEU A 79 -20.24 -26.92 -15.36
C LEU A 79 -20.20 -26.54 -16.85
N GLU A 80 -20.99 -27.22 -17.67
CA GLU A 80 -21.10 -26.95 -19.11
C GLU A 80 -21.65 -25.55 -19.37
N ASN A 81 -22.74 -25.15 -18.69
CA ASN A 81 -23.32 -23.81 -18.82
C ASN A 81 -22.32 -22.73 -18.40
N ARG A 82 -21.63 -22.87 -17.26
CA ARG A 82 -20.60 -21.90 -16.84
C ARG A 82 -19.46 -21.78 -17.84
N PHE A 83 -19.11 -22.88 -18.50
CA PHE A 83 -18.10 -22.87 -19.55
C PHE A 83 -18.60 -22.13 -20.80
N LEU A 84 -19.81 -22.46 -21.27
CA LEU A 84 -20.45 -21.79 -22.40
C LEU A 84 -20.58 -20.29 -22.15
N ASP A 85 -21.06 -19.88 -20.97
CA ASP A 85 -21.16 -18.47 -20.58
C ASP A 85 -19.80 -17.74 -20.62
N LYS A 86 -18.72 -18.41 -20.19
CA LYS A 86 -17.37 -17.83 -20.24
C LYS A 86 -16.87 -17.71 -21.68
N VAL A 87 -17.11 -18.72 -22.51
CA VAL A 87 -16.76 -18.70 -23.94
C VAL A 87 -17.51 -17.59 -24.65
N GLU A 88 -18.82 -17.47 -24.42
CA GLU A 88 -19.66 -16.41 -24.99
C GLU A 88 -19.16 -15.04 -24.55
N LYS A 89 -18.88 -14.83 -23.25
CA LYS A 89 -18.33 -13.56 -22.75
C LYS A 89 -16.97 -13.20 -23.35
N LEU A 90 -16.12 -14.19 -23.67
CA LEU A 90 -14.82 -13.97 -24.30
C LEU A 90 -14.92 -13.74 -25.81
N GLN A 91 -15.88 -14.39 -26.48
CA GLN A 91 -16.12 -14.22 -27.92
C GLN A 91 -16.87 -12.92 -28.22
N ARG A 92 -17.73 -12.49 -27.31
CA ARG A 92 -18.41 -11.20 -27.40
C ARG A 92 -17.36 -10.09 -27.34
N GLY A 93 -17.41 -9.18 -28.30
CA GLY A 93 -16.57 -7.98 -28.28
C GLY A 93 -16.88 -7.11 -27.06
N ASP A 94 -15.87 -6.45 -26.53
CA ASP A 94 -16.04 -5.45 -25.49
C ASP A 94 -16.76 -4.21 -26.05
N GLU A 95 -17.59 -3.57 -25.23
CA GLU A 95 -18.18 -2.28 -25.56
C GLU A 95 -17.09 -1.19 -25.53
N LEU A 96 -16.77 -0.65 -26.69
CA LEU A 96 -15.82 0.44 -26.84
C LEU A 96 -16.55 1.78 -26.96
N PRO A 97 -15.96 2.88 -26.44
CA PRO A 97 -16.49 4.22 -26.70
C PRO A 97 -16.61 4.51 -28.20
N PRO A 98 -17.59 5.33 -28.63
CA PRO A 98 -17.76 5.65 -30.05
C PRO A 98 -16.49 6.26 -30.64
N GLY A 99 -16.06 5.75 -31.79
CA GLY A 99 -14.82 6.17 -32.46
C GLY A 99 -13.56 5.37 -32.06
N VAL A 100 -13.63 4.49 -31.06
CA VAL A 100 -12.50 3.62 -30.65
C VAL A 100 -12.63 2.25 -31.31
N MET A 101 -11.70 1.90 -32.20
CA MET A 101 -11.70 0.60 -32.88
C MET A 101 -11.11 -0.55 -32.03
N LYS A 102 -10.09 -0.26 -31.22
CA LYS A 102 -9.42 -1.24 -30.36
C LYS A 102 -8.78 -0.54 -29.16
N MET A 103 -8.87 -1.16 -27.98
CA MET A 103 -8.20 -0.71 -26.78
C MET A 103 -7.16 -1.75 -26.34
N VAL A 104 -5.94 -1.30 -26.05
CA VAL A 104 -4.88 -2.17 -25.52
C VAL A 104 -4.51 -1.67 -24.12
N LYS A 105 -4.66 -2.53 -23.11
CA LYS A 105 -4.29 -2.23 -21.72
C LYS A 105 -2.99 -2.96 -21.38
N VAL A 106 -1.95 -2.21 -21.03
CA VAL A 106 -0.66 -2.75 -20.59
C VAL A 106 -0.54 -2.51 -19.08
N PHE A 107 -0.40 -3.59 -18.32
CA PHE A 107 -0.19 -3.52 -16.87
C PHE A 107 1.31 -3.56 -16.58
N VAL A 108 1.82 -2.51 -15.93
CA VAL A 108 3.23 -2.40 -15.54
C VAL A 108 3.31 -2.49 -14.01
N ALA A 109 4.03 -3.49 -13.51
CA ALA A 109 4.29 -3.64 -12.08
C ALA A 109 5.66 -3.05 -11.73
N VAL A 110 5.71 -2.16 -10.74
CA VAL A 110 6.95 -1.53 -10.27
C VAL A 110 7.10 -1.74 -8.77
N LYS A 111 8.28 -2.21 -8.34
CA LYS A 111 8.65 -2.28 -6.93
C LYS A 111 9.39 -1.01 -6.54
N ARG A 112 8.78 -0.17 -5.70
CA ARG A 112 9.37 1.07 -5.20
C ARG A 112 10.07 0.83 -3.86
N LYS A 113 11.35 1.21 -3.75
CA LYS A 113 12.14 1.11 -2.51
C LYS A 113 11.88 2.32 -1.60
N ILE A 114 12.34 2.27 -0.35
CA ILE A 114 12.35 3.44 0.53
C ILE A 114 13.54 4.33 0.15
N GLN A 115 13.33 5.65 0.20
CA GLN A 115 14.35 6.63 -0.13
C GLN A 115 14.17 7.92 0.67
N PRO A 116 15.21 8.76 0.78
CA PRO A 116 15.09 10.09 1.37
C PRO A 116 13.95 10.89 0.72
N GLY A 117 13.14 11.56 1.52
CA GLY A 117 11.94 12.26 1.07
C GLY A 117 10.64 11.47 1.19
N ASP A 118 10.69 10.14 1.32
CA ASP A 118 9.47 9.35 1.56
C ASP A 118 8.88 9.65 2.95
N LYS A 119 7.54 9.67 3.02
CA LYS A 119 6.82 9.95 4.28
C LYS A 119 6.52 8.67 5.06
N MET A 120 6.91 8.66 6.33
CA MET A 120 6.67 7.58 7.28
C MET A 120 5.78 8.08 8.42
N ALA A 121 5.07 7.19 9.09
CA ALA A 121 4.24 7.50 10.25
C ALA A 121 4.27 6.38 11.29
N GLY A 122 4.27 6.73 12.56
CA GLY A 122 3.91 5.79 13.63
C GLY A 122 2.40 5.76 13.87
N ARG A 123 1.95 4.82 14.70
CA ARG A 123 0.53 4.65 15.06
C ARG A 123 0.00 5.77 15.95
N HIS A 124 0.87 6.50 16.65
CA HIS A 124 0.53 7.57 17.60
C HIS A 124 0.52 8.97 16.97
N GLY A 125 0.28 9.07 15.67
CA GLY A 125 0.17 10.34 14.94
C GLY A 125 1.50 11.06 14.67
N ASN A 126 2.63 10.49 15.08
CA ASN A 126 3.96 10.96 14.73
C ASN A 126 4.22 10.69 13.24
N LYS A 127 4.30 11.76 12.45
CA LYS A 127 4.63 11.69 11.01
C LYS A 127 5.98 12.35 10.76
N GLY A 128 6.76 11.77 9.87
CA GLY A 128 8.08 12.27 9.51
C GLY A 128 8.40 11.98 8.05
N VAL A 129 9.46 12.62 7.57
CA VAL A 129 10.05 12.35 6.26
C VAL A 129 11.41 11.71 6.50
N VAL A 130 11.75 10.67 5.73
CA VAL A 130 13.08 10.06 5.81
C VAL A 130 14.11 11.09 5.35
N SER A 131 15.02 11.49 6.24
CA SER A 131 16.05 12.48 5.93
C SER A 131 17.28 11.86 5.28
N ARG A 132 17.79 10.76 5.85
CA ARG A 132 19.00 10.08 5.40
C ARG A 132 18.89 8.58 5.64
N ILE A 133 19.43 7.80 4.71
CA ILE A 133 19.69 6.37 4.89
C ILE A 133 21.19 6.25 5.11
N VAL A 134 21.59 5.72 6.26
CA VAL A 134 23.00 5.57 6.64
C VAL A 134 23.42 4.11 6.62
N PRO A 135 24.73 3.83 6.43
CA PRO A 135 25.27 2.50 6.65
C PRO A 135 25.02 2.01 8.09
N GLN A 136 24.99 0.70 8.28
CA GLN A 136 24.66 0.07 9.56
C GLN A 136 25.75 0.32 10.61
N GLU A 137 27.01 0.38 10.19
CA GLU A 137 28.18 0.66 11.02
C GLU A 137 28.18 2.08 11.61
N ASP A 138 27.48 3.01 10.96
CA ASP A 138 27.36 4.41 11.38
C ASP A 138 26.23 4.61 12.40
N MET A 139 25.38 3.59 12.63
CA MET A 139 24.23 3.68 13.53
C MET A 139 24.65 3.44 14.98
N PRO A 140 24.01 4.11 15.95
CA PRO A 140 24.15 3.78 17.35
C PRO A 140 23.84 2.30 17.60
N PHE A 141 24.62 1.66 18.46
CA PHE A 141 24.49 0.24 18.75
C PHE A 141 24.45 -0.04 20.26
N LEU A 142 23.88 -1.20 20.60
CA LEU A 142 23.74 -1.71 21.96
C LEU A 142 25.02 -2.40 22.44
N GLU A 143 25.11 -2.70 23.74
CA GLU A 143 26.24 -3.47 24.32
C GLU A 143 26.45 -4.84 23.64
N ASP A 144 25.40 -5.43 23.08
CA ASP A 144 25.45 -6.70 22.35
C ASP A 144 25.91 -6.55 20.87
N GLY A 145 26.21 -5.32 20.44
CA GLY A 145 26.61 -4.99 19.06
C GLY A 145 25.43 -4.79 18.10
N THR A 146 24.18 -4.94 18.55
CA THR A 146 23.00 -4.75 17.69
C THR A 146 22.81 -3.26 17.39
N PRO A 147 22.80 -2.83 16.12
CA PRO A 147 22.54 -1.44 15.77
C PRO A 147 21.04 -1.12 15.80
N VAL A 148 20.72 0.15 16.01
CA VAL A 148 19.35 0.67 15.93
C VAL A 148 18.96 0.86 14.47
N ASP A 149 17.70 0.56 14.11
CA ASP A 149 17.22 0.74 12.73
C ASP A 149 16.77 2.18 12.41
N ILE A 150 16.14 2.86 13.37
CA ILE A 150 15.55 4.20 13.19
C ILE A 150 15.86 5.06 14.42
N VAL A 151 16.40 6.26 14.19
CA VAL A 151 16.57 7.28 15.23
C VAL A 151 15.44 8.31 15.14
N LEU A 152 14.70 8.50 16.24
CA LEU A 152 13.59 9.44 16.36
C LEU A 152 13.95 10.61 17.28
N ASN A 153 13.40 11.79 16.99
CA ASN A 153 13.62 12.99 17.81
C ASN A 153 12.67 12.99 19.03
N PRO A 154 13.20 13.05 20.27
CA PRO A 154 12.38 13.05 21.48
C PRO A 154 11.59 14.35 21.71
N LEU A 155 12.00 15.47 21.11
CA LEU A 155 11.37 16.79 21.33
C LEU A 155 9.90 16.85 20.90
N GLY A 156 9.48 15.96 19.98
CA GLY A 156 8.11 15.89 19.53
C GLY A 156 7.14 15.34 20.58
N VAL A 157 7.62 14.57 21.56
CA VAL A 157 6.74 13.89 22.53
C VAL A 157 6.15 14.86 23.56
N PRO A 158 6.94 15.73 24.24
CA PRO A 158 6.39 16.66 25.20
C PRO A 158 5.47 17.70 24.54
N SER A 159 5.83 18.18 23.34
CA SER A 159 5.05 19.20 22.63
C SER A 159 3.70 18.69 22.14
N ARG A 160 3.60 17.41 21.73
CA ARG A 160 2.36 16.82 21.19
C ARG A 160 1.58 15.97 22.19
N MET A 161 2.12 15.79 23.39
CA MET A 161 1.53 14.99 24.49
C MET A 161 1.13 13.56 24.09
N ASN A 162 1.79 12.98 23.09
CA ASN A 162 1.51 11.61 22.62
C ASN A 162 2.46 10.58 23.25
N VAL A 163 2.39 10.48 24.59
CA VAL A 163 3.24 9.61 25.42
C VAL A 163 3.06 8.12 25.10
N GLY A 164 1.92 7.74 24.53
CA GLY A 164 1.63 6.35 24.13
C GLY A 164 2.70 5.73 23.23
N GLN A 165 3.41 6.53 22.41
CA GLN A 165 4.52 6.01 21.58
C GLN A 165 5.71 5.50 22.42
N ILE A 166 5.97 6.10 23.58
CA ILE A 166 7.02 5.65 24.50
C ILE A 166 6.59 4.34 25.16
N LEU A 167 5.33 4.25 25.60
CA LEU A 167 4.77 3.04 26.18
C LEU A 167 4.76 1.88 25.19
N GLU A 168 4.39 2.13 23.92
CA GLU A 168 4.50 1.17 22.82
C GLU A 168 5.95 0.71 22.65
N THR A 169 6.90 1.65 22.65
CA THR A 169 8.33 1.37 22.51
C THR A 169 8.84 0.47 23.64
N HIS A 170 8.49 0.77 24.90
CA HIS A 170 8.85 -0.04 26.07
C HIS A 170 8.24 -1.44 26.02
N LEU A 171 6.94 -1.54 25.73
CA LEU A 171 6.27 -2.83 25.63
C LEU A 171 6.82 -3.67 24.47
N GLY A 172 7.07 -3.06 23.32
CA GLY A 172 7.72 -3.71 22.18
C GLY A 172 9.13 -4.20 22.49
N TRP A 173 9.87 -3.47 23.35
CA TRP A 173 11.17 -3.91 23.83
C TRP A 173 11.07 -5.17 24.70
N ALA A 174 10.12 -5.21 25.64
CA ALA A 174 9.83 -6.40 26.44
C ALA A 174 9.43 -7.59 25.55
N CYS A 175 8.51 -7.38 24.60
CA CYS A 175 8.07 -8.41 23.65
C CYS A 175 9.23 -9.05 22.87
N ALA A 176 10.17 -8.24 22.38
CA ALA A 176 11.34 -8.72 21.65
C ALA A 176 12.33 -9.46 22.57
N GLY A 177 12.52 -8.98 23.81
CA GLY A 177 13.35 -9.65 24.81
C GLY A 177 12.80 -11.03 25.18
N LEU A 178 11.49 -11.15 25.43
CA LEU A 178 10.82 -12.43 25.64
C LEU A 178 10.93 -13.34 24.41
N GLY A 179 10.82 -12.80 23.20
CA GLY A 179 11.04 -13.55 21.96
C GLY A 179 12.45 -14.14 21.85
N LYS A 180 13.48 -13.38 22.25
CA LYS A 180 14.87 -13.87 22.32
C LYS A 180 14.99 -15.05 23.31
N GLN A 181 14.37 -14.95 24.49
CA GLN A 181 14.35 -16.03 25.48
C GLN A 181 13.61 -17.28 24.97
N VAL A 182 12.47 -17.11 24.30
CA VAL A 182 11.73 -18.20 23.64
C VAL A 182 12.58 -18.86 22.56
N SER A 183 13.29 -18.08 21.74
CA SER A 183 14.20 -18.64 20.74
C SER A 183 15.29 -19.50 21.37
N GLN A 184 15.90 -19.04 22.47
CA GLN A 184 16.90 -19.82 23.21
C GLN A 184 16.31 -21.12 23.77
N ALA A 185 15.09 -21.09 24.30
CA ALA A 185 14.40 -22.27 24.81
C ALA A 185 14.06 -23.28 23.69
N VAL A 186 13.61 -22.79 22.53
CA VAL A 186 13.36 -23.64 21.34
C VAL A 186 14.65 -24.27 20.83
N ASP A 187 15.75 -23.51 20.79
CA ASP A 187 17.04 -24.03 20.36
C ASP A 187 17.61 -25.04 21.36
N ALA A 188 17.35 -24.85 22.66
CA ALA A 188 17.67 -25.83 23.71
C ALA A 188 16.84 -27.12 23.56
N TYR A 189 15.56 -27.02 23.21
CA TYR A 189 14.73 -28.17 22.88
C TYR A 189 15.29 -28.96 21.68
N TYR A 190 15.76 -28.28 20.63
CA TYR A 190 16.37 -28.96 19.49
C TYR A 190 17.61 -29.78 19.84
N ARG A 191 18.38 -29.35 20.86
CA ARG A 191 19.57 -30.06 21.34
C ARG A 191 19.26 -31.19 22.31
N SER A 192 18.39 -30.92 23.29
CA SER A 192 18.15 -31.82 24.43
C SER A 192 16.92 -32.71 24.27
N LYS A 193 16.00 -32.36 23.36
CA LYS A 193 14.66 -32.95 23.22
C LYS A 193 13.79 -32.86 24.48
N ASP A 194 14.16 -32.00 25.44
CA ASP A 194 13.36 -31.75 26.64
C ASP A 194 12.43 -30.55 26.44
N VAL A 195 11.13 -30.77 26.54
CA VAL A 195 10.08 -29.76 26.37
C VAL A 195 9.86 -28.94 27.66
N LYS A 196 10.30 -29.45 28.82
CA LYS A 196 10.02 -28.82 30.12
C LYS A 196 10.46 -27.36 30.21
N PRO A 197 11.67 -26.95 29.76
CA PRO A 197 12.10 -25.56 29.82
C PRO A 197 11.23 -24.64 28.96
N LEU A 198 10.83 -25.12 27.77
CA LEU A 198 9.97 -24.38 26.86
C LEU A 198 8.57 -24.19 27.46
N ARG A 199 7.99 -25.26 28.03
CA ARG A 199 6.68 -25.18 28.70
C ARG A 199 6.72 -24.25 29.91
N LYS A 200 7.78 -24.30 30.71
CA LYS A 200 7.97 -23.40 31.85
C LYS A 200 8.02 -21.93 31.41
N MET A 201 8.77 -21.64 30.36
CA MET A 201 8.85 -20.28 29.79
C MET A 201 7.48 -19.78 29.32
N PHE A 202 6.71 -20.62 28.65
CA PHE A 202 5.35 -20.27 28.23
C PHE A 202 4.43 -19.97 29.41
N THR A 203 4.49 -20.76 30.48
CA THR A 203 3.73 -20.50 31.71
C THR A 203 4.18 -19.22 32.41
N GLU A 204 5.47 -18.88 32.40
CA GLU A 204 5.98 -17.62 32.97
C GLU A 204 5.51 -16.38 32.18
N ILE A 205 5.36 -16.50 30.85
CA ILE A 205 4.93 -15.41 29.96
C ILE A 205 3.41 -15.22 29.96
N TYR A 206 2.65 -16.30 29.73
CA TYR A 206 1.19 -16.25 29.53
C TYR A 206 0.38 -16.61 30.79
N GLY A 207 1.03 -17.12 31.83
CA GLY A 207 0.34 -17.62 33.03
C GLY A 207 -0.28 -19.00 32.82
N ASP A 208 -1.31 -19.31 33.62
CA ASP A 208 -2.08 -20.56 33.55
C ASP A 208 -3.11 -20.50 32.41
N ASP A 209 -2.62 -20.53 31.17
CA ASP A 209 -3.45 -20.62 29.99
C ASP A 209 -3.83 -22.09 29.69
N ARG A 210 -5.13 -22.36 29.65
CA ARG A 210 -5.69 -23.71 29.39
C ARG A 210 -5.40 -24.20 27.97
N GLU A 211 -5.29 -23.30 27.00
CA GLU A 211 -5.04 -23.65 25.61
C GLU A 211 -3.58 -24.09 25.43
N LEU A 212 -2.62 -23.35 26.02
CA LEU A 212 -1.20 -23.74 26.02
C LEU A 212 -0.97 -25.07 26.76
N ALA A 213 -1.72 -25.34 27.83
CA ALA A 213 -1.62 -26.59 28.55
C ALA A 213 -2.07 -27.80 27.70
N ALA A 214 -3.07 -27.62 26.85
CA ALA A 214 -3.65 -28.65 25.99
C ALA A 214 -2.82 -28.97 24.73
N LEU A 215 -1.84 -28.14 24.38
CA LEU A 215 -0.98 -28.37 23.22
C LEU A 215 -0.07 -29.59 23.40
N ASP A 216 0.03 -30.38 22.34
CA ASP A 216 1.02 -31.44 22.19
C ASP A 216 2.42 -30.84 21.99
N GLU A 217 3.44 -31.68 22.17
CA GLU A 217 4.84 -31.26 22.11
C GLU A 217 5.24 -30.68 20.74
N ALA A 218 4.70 -31.23 19.65
CA ALA A 218 5.02 -30.77 18.30
C ALA A 218 4.44 -29.37 18.06
N SER A 219 3.17 -29.15 18.42
CA SER A 219 2.52 -27.84 18.28
C SER A 219 3.14 -26.79 19.19
N LEU A 220 3.55 -27.14 20.42
CA LEU A 220 4.20 -26.18 21.32
C LEU A 220 5.52 -25.65 20.74
N VAL A 221 6.28 -26.51 20.08
CA VAL A 221 7.54 -26.14 19.41
C VAL A 221 7.27 -25.30 18.17
N GLU A 222 6.21 -25.60 17.43
CA GLU A 222 5.78 -24.78 16.28
C GLU A 222 5.40 -23.37 16.72
N VAL A 223 4.58 -23.22 17.75
CA VAL A 223 4.25 -21.92 18.36
C VAL A 223 5.53 -21.20 18.83
N GLY A 224 6.46 -21.92 19.46
CA GLY A 224 7.76 -21.36 19.85
C GLY A 224 8.58 -20.83 18.67
N LYS A 225 8.50 -21.44 17.47
CA LYS A 225 9.18 -20.93 16.27
C LYS A 225 8.59 -19.61 15.80
N ASP A 226 7.27 -19.50 15.80
CA ASP A 226 6.58 -18.30 15.33
C ASP A 226 6.87 -17.11 16.27
N LEU A 227 7.03 -17.38 17.55
CA LEU A 227 7.29 -16.38 18.60
C LEU A 227 8.77 -15.99 18.74
N LYS A 228 9.70 -16.56 17.95
CA LYS A 228 11.14 -16.25 18.02
C LYS A 228 11.45 -14.76 17.83
N ARG A 229 10.65 -14.04 17.03
CA ARG A 229 10.86 -12.61 16.75
C ARG A 229 10.35 -11.71 17.86
N GLY A 230 9.44 -12.20 18.70
CA GLY A 230 8.78 -11.43 19.73
C GLY A 230 7.43 -12.04 20.09
N VAL A 231 7.07 -11.90 21.35
CA VAL A 231 5.75 -12.32 21.85
C VAL A 231 4.73 -11.23 21.51
N PRO A 232 3.69 -11.50 20.69
CA PRO A 232 2.67 -10.53 20.38
C PRO A 232 1.81 -10.28 21.61
N ILE A 233 1.53 -9.00 21.88
CA ILE A 233 0.67 -8.57 22.97
C ILE A 233 -0.55 -7.85 22.39
N ALA A 234 -1.71 -8.13 22.96
CA ALA A 234 -2.93 -7.40 22.70
C ALA A 234 -3.17 -6.41 23.84
N THR A 235 -3.41 -5.15 23.49
CA THR A 235 -3.77 -4.10 24.44
C THR A 235 -5.07 -3.45 23.97
N PRO A 236 -6.20 -3.63 24.69
CA PRO A 236 -7.45 -2.95 24.36
C PRO A 236 -7.31 -1.42 24.39
N VAL A 237 -8.18 -0.74 23.65
CA VAL A 237 -8.09 0.73 23.47
C VAL A 237 -8.32 1.50 24.78
N PHE A 238 -9.27 1.06 25.60
CA PHE A 238 -9.67 1.76 26.84
C PHE A 238 -9.32 1.03 28.13
N ASP A 239 -9.14 -0.29 28.09
CA ASP A 239 -8.74 -1.11 29.24
C ASP A 239 -7.42 -1.83 28.93
N GLY A 240 -6.39 -1.02 28.73
CA GLY A 240 -5.07 -1.46 28.28
C GLY A 240 -4.10 -1.80 29.42
N ALA A 241 -2.90 -2.23 29.03
CA ALA A 241 -1.80 -2.48 29.93
C ALA A 241 -1.42 -1.20 30.70
N ARG A 242 -1.22 -1.35 32.00
CA ARG A 242 -0.77 -0.28 32.89
C ARG A 242 0.75 -0.27 32.92
N GLU A 243 1.31 0.84 33.41
CA GLU A 243 2.76 1.00 33.55
C GLU A 243 3.41 -0.14 34.33
N LYS A 244 2.77 -0.58 35.42
CA LYS A 244 3.25 -1.71 36.24
C LYS A 244 3.39 -3.00 35.43
N ASP A 245 2.43 -3.28 34.55
CA ASP A 245 2.42 -4.47 33.72
C ASP A 245 3.58 -4.42 32.69
N ILE A 246 3.86 -3.24 32.14
CA ILE A 246 4.99 -3.02 31.21
C ILE A 246 6.32 -3.22 31.94
N VAL A 247 6.46 -2.69 33.16
CA VAL A 247 7.67 -2.84 33.97
C VAL A 247 7.90 -4.32 34.32
N GLU A 248 6.86 -5.05 34.75
CA GLU A 248 6.95 -6.48 35.03
C GLU A 248 7.40 -7.27 33.78
N MET A 249 6.87 -6.94 32.61
CA MET A 249 7.28 -7.57 31.35
C MET A 249 8.73 -7.25 30.96
N LEU A 250 9.20 -6.03 31.20
CA LEU A 250 10.61 -5.66 30.98
C LEU A 250 11.53 -6.47 31.91
N GLU A 251 11.16 -6.60 33.18
CA GLU A 251 11.94 -7.36 34.15
C GLU A 251 11.97 -8.86 33.81
N LYS A 252 10.84 -9.45 33.40
CA LYS A 252 10.77 -10.83 32.88
C LYS A 252 11.68 -11.04 31.67
N ALA A 253 11.76 -10.05 30.78
CA ALA A 253 12.65 -10.06 29.64
C ALA A 253 14.15 -9.88 29.99
N GLY A 254 14.49 -9.61 31.26
CA GLY A 254 15.85 -9.33 31.71
C GLY A 254 16.34 -7.92 31.36
N LEU A 255 15.40 -6.99 31.13
CA LEU A 255 15.67 -5.61 30.74
C LEU A 255 15.47 -4.66 31.93
N ALA A 256 16.06 -3.46 31.85
CA ALA A 256 15.89 -2.45 32.89
C ALA A 256 14.42 -1.96 32.95
N SER A 257 13.88 -1.82 34.15
CA SER A 257 12.51 -1.33 34.39
C SER A 257 12.23 0.05 33.78
N SER A 258 13.26 0.89 33.65
CA SER A 258 13.16 2.21 32.98
C SER A 258 12.97 2.16 31.46
N GLY A 259 13.22 1.02 30.81
CA GLY A 259 13.24 0.90 29.34
C GLY A 259 14.40 1.65 28.67
N GLN A 260 15.35 2.19 29.44
CA GLN A 260 16.50 2.95 28.95
C GLN A 260 17.78 2.14 29.06
N VAL A 261 18.61 2.20 28.01
CA VAL A 261 19.88 1.47 27.89
C VAL A 261 21.01 2.41 27.51
N THR A 262 22.24 1.99 27.80
CA THR A 262 23.43 2.68 27.32
C THR A 262 23.61 2.35 25.84
N LEU A 263 23.80 3.37 25.01
CA LEU A 263 24.12 3.22 23.59
C LEU A 263 25.56 3.68 23.34
N PHE A 264 26.15 3.15 22.28
CA PHE A 264 27.45 3.53 21.76
C PHE A 264 27.27 4.20 20.41
N ASP A 265 28.04 5.25 20.13
CA ASP A 265 28.07 5.90 18.83
C ASP A 265 28.81 5.01 17.82
N GLY A 266 28.16 4.64 16.72
CA GLY A 266 28.75 3.80 15.66
C GLY A 266 29.99 4.41 15.01
N ARG A 267 30.12 5.74 15.03
CA ARG A 267 31.23 6.43 14.36
C ARG A 267 32.50 6.53 15.19
N THR A 268 32.35 6.73 16.50
CA THR A 268 33.46 6.95 17.43
C THR A 268 33.70 5.75 18.34
N GLY A 269 32.68 4.93 18.58
CA GLY A 269 32.69 3.85 19.57
C GLY A 269 32.49 4.31 21.01
N GLU A 270 32.31 5.62 21.25
CA GLU A 270 32.14 6.18 22.59
C GLU A 270 30.70 6.01 23.09
N THR A 271 30.53 5.90 24.41
CA THR A 271 29.20 5.83 25.05
C THR A 271 28.54 7.20 25.09
N PHE A 272 27.22 7.26 24.90
CA PHE A 272 26.47 8.49 25.17
C PHE A 272 26.44 8.83 26.67
N ASP A 273 26.43 10.12 27.00
CA ASP A 273 26.42 10.62 28.39
C ASP A 273 25.18 10.19 29.19
N ARG A 274 24.04 9.96 28.51
CA ARG A 274 22.77 9.59 29.12
C ARG A 274 22.20 8.35 28.47
N LYS A 275 21.54 7.52 29.28
CA LYS A 275 20.78 6.37 28.79
C LYS A 275 19.66 6.83 27.86
N VAL A 276 19.43 6.05 26.82
CA VAL A 276 18.45 6.35 25.76
C VAL A 276 17.35 5.31 25.79
N THR A 277 16.11 5.72 25.57
CA THR A 277 14.99 4.80 25.39
C THR A 277 15.15 4.07 24.07
N VAL A 278 15.29 2.75 24.13
CA VAL A 278 15.38 1.87 22.96
C VAL A 278 14.24 0.85 23.04
N GLY A 279 13.63 0.56 21.90
CA GLY A 279 12.52 -0.38 21.85
C GLY A 279 12.00 -0.58 20.45
N TYR A 280 10.94 -1.36 20.33
CA TYR A 280 10.25 -1.60 19.07
C TYR A 280 8.98 -0.77 18.99
N ILE A 281 8.91 0.09 17.98
CA ILE A 281 7.72 0.87 17.64
C ILE A 281 7.24 0.48 16.24
N TYR A 282 5.92 0.38 16.05
CA TYR A 282 5.37 -0.01 14.75
C TYR A 282 5.30 1.19 13.81
N MET A 283 6.12 1.15 12.75
CA MET A 283 6.23 2.20 11.74
C MET A 283 5.55 1.80 10.42
N LEU A 284 4.81 2.75 9.84
CA LEU A 284 4.05 2.62 8.61
C LEU A 284 4.68 3.49 7.51
N LYS A 285 4.78 2.95 6.30
CA LYS A 285 5.10 3.73 5.10
C LYS A 285 3.81 4.32 4.53
N LEU A 286 3.74 5.64 4.38
CA LEU A 286 2.58 6.29 3.78
C LEU A 286 2.68 6.27 2.25
N HIS A 287 1.54 6.36 1.58
CA HIS A 287 1.46 6.50 0.11
C HIS A 287 2.03 7.85 -0.39
N HIS A 288 2.53 8.71 0.49
CA HIS A 288 3.16 9.98 0.11
C HIS A 288 4.62 9.73 -0.25
N LEU A 289 4.83 9.27 -1.48
CA LEU A 289 6.14 8.96 -2.04
C LEU A 289 6.77 10.20 -2.67
N VAL A 290 8.08 10.36 -2.50
CA VAL A 290 8.79 11.53 -3.03
C VAL A 290 8.78 11.58 -4.56
N ASP A 291 8.90 10.43 -5.23
CA ASP A 291 8.88 10.32 -6.69
C ASP A 291 7.58 10.88 -7.31
N ASP A 292 6.47 10.78 -6.58
CA ASP A 292 5.19 11.28 -7.06
C ASP A 292 5.11 12.81 -6.88
N LYS A 293 5.93 13.40 -5.98
CA LYS A 293 5.94 14.84 -5.66
C LYS A 293 6.98 15.63 -6.42
N ILE A 294 8.16 15.08 -6.68
CA ILE A 294 9.19 15.77 -7.45
C ILE A 294 8.67 16.01 -8.88
N HIS A 295 8.73 17.26 -9.31
CA HIS A 295 8.39 17.71 -10.65
C HIS A 295 9.15 19.00 -10.94
N ALA A 296 9.74 19.09 -12.12
CA ALA A 296 10.41 20.28 -12.61
C ALA A 296 10.13 20.43 -14.10
N ARG A 297 10.13 21.66 -14.58
CA ARG A 297 10.02 21.99 -16.01
C ARG A 297 10.89 23.18 -16.35
N SER A 298 11.38 23.20 -17.58
CA SER A 298 11.90 24.40 -18.23
C SER A 298 10.83 24.97 -19.16
N ILE A 299 10.48 24.24 -20.21
CA ILE A 299 9.44 24.56 -21.20
C ILE A 299 8.41 23.43 -21.22
N GLY A 300 7.17 23.75 -21.59
CA GLY A 300 6.10 22.77 -21.68
C GLY A 300 4.89 23.33 -22.43
N PRO A 301 3.74 22.64 -22.40
CA PRO A 301 2.54 23.10 -23.05
C PRO A 301 1.95 24.34 -22.37
N TYR A 302 1.20 25.10 -23.16
CA TYR A 302 0.55 26.35 -22.78
C TYR A 302 -0.95 26.27 -23.04
N SER A 303 -1.73 27.05 -22.29
CA SER A 303 -3.16 27.23 -22.49
C SER A 303 -3.44 27.92 -23.82
N LEU A 304 -4.47 27.47 -24.54
CA LEU A 304 -4.89 28.08 -25.80
C LEU A 304 -5.45 29.49 -25.61
N VAL A 305 -6.06 29.77 -24.45
CA VAL A 305 -6.75 31.03 -24.18
C VAL A 305 -5.78 32.08 -23.66
N THR A 306 -5.14 31.81 -22.52
CA THR A 306 -4.30 32.79 -21.82
C THR A 306 -2.83 32.69 -22.17
N GLN A 307 -2.41 31.72 -22.99
CA GLN A 307 -1.00 31.44 -23.30
C GLN A 307 -0.10 31.12 -22.10
N GLN A 308 -0.65 30.97 -20.90
CA GLN A 308 0.07 30.60 -19.68
C GLN A 308 0.45 29.11 -19.66
N PRO A 309 1.55 28.74 -18.96
CA PRO A 309 1.90 27.34 -18.72
C PRO A 309 0.73 26.55 -18.14
N LEU A 310 0.48 25.32 -18.64
CA LEU A 310 -0.52 24.43 -18.02
C LEU A 310 -0.16 24.10 -16.57
N GLY A 311 -1.15 23.71 -15.77
CA GLY A 311 -0.96 23.33 -14.37
C GLY A 311 -0.83 21.83 -14.15
N GLY A 312 -0.07 21.43 -13.12
CA GLY A 312 -0.02 20.05 -12.63
C GLY A 312 0.98 19.13 -13.34
N LYS A 313 1.54 18.18 -12.57
CA LYS A 313 2.60 17.26 -13.02
C LYS A 313 2.25 16.45 -14.26
N ALA A 314 1.00 16.00 -14.39
CA ALA A 314 0.56 15.15 -15.50
C ALA A 314 0.66 15.84 -16.88
N GLN A 315 0.56 17.18 -16.91
CA GLN A 315 0.63 17.98 -18.13
C GLN A 315 2.00 18.64 -18.31
N PHE A 316 3.03 18.17 -17.58
CA PHE A 316 4.29 18.90 -17.43
C PHE A 316 4.08 20.35 -17.00
N GLY A 317 3.13 20.58 -16.09
CA GLY A 317 2.65 21.91 -15.73
C GLY A 317 3.62 22.74 -14.90
N GLY A 318 3.45 24.07 -14.92
CA GLY A 318 4.23 25.02 -14.13
C GLY A 318 3.72 25.14 -12.71
N GLN A 319 4.58 25.68 -11.86
CA GLN A 319 4.20 26.06 -10.51
C GLN A 319 3.46 27.40 -10.58
N ARG A 320 2.35 27.49 -9.85
CA ARG A 320 1.63 28.75 -9.72
C ARG A 320 2.49 29.72 -8.90
N PHE A 321 2.85 30.84 -9.51
CA PHE A 321 3.34 32.02 -8.81
C PHE A 321 2.12 32.84 -8.42
N GLY A 322 1.84 32.93 -7.12
CA GLY A 322 0.63 33.53 -6.59
C GLY A 322 0.81 35.00 -6.22
N GLU A 323 -0.29 35.61 -5.81
CA GLU A 323 -0.36 37.01 -5.42
C GLU A 323 0.52 37.33 -4.20
N MET A 324 0.55 36.44 -3.20
CA MET A 324 1.40 36.63 -2.02
C MET A 324 2.90 36.57 -2.36
N GLU A 325 3.29 35.76 -3.35
CA GLU A 325 4.67 35.73 -3.83
C GLU A 325 5.03 37.00 -4.62
N VAL A 326 4.08 37.59 -5.36
CA VAL A 326 4.23 38.90 -6.01
C VAL A 326 4.50 39.99 -4.97
N TRP A 327 3.65 40.09 -3.93
CA TRP A 327 3.83 41.06 -2.85
C TRP A 327 5.18 40.91 -2.15
N ALA A 328 5.65 39.68 -1.98
CA ALA A 328 6.97 39.44 -1.42
C ALA A 328 8.08 40.06 -2.29
N LEU A 329 8.04 39.89 -3.61
CA LEU A 329 9.02 40.49 -4.53
C LEU A 329 8.91 42.02 -4.59
N GLU A 330 7.69 42.56 -4.54
CA GLU A 330 7.45 44.01 -4.48
C GLU A 330 8.05 44.61 -3.21
N ALA A 331 7.89 43.95 -2.06
CA ALA A 331 8.48 44.39 -0.79
C ALA A 331 10.02 44.42 -0.83
N TYR A 332 10.65 43.54 -1.60
CA TYR A 332 12.09 43.58 -1.84
C TYR A 332 12.51 44.62 -2.88
N GLY A 333 11.58 45.23 -3.61
CA GLY A 333 11.88 46.13 -4.73
C GLY A 333 12.48 45.40 -5.94
N ALA A 334 12.23 44.09 -6.08
CA ALA A 334 12.81 43.25 -7.13
C ALA A 334 12.07 43.40 -8.47
N ALA A 335 12.02 44.63 -9.01
CA ALA A 335 11.22 44.98 -10.17
C ALA A 335 11.54 44.16 -11.43
N TYR A 336 12.83 43.96 -11.75
CA TYR A 336 13.24 43.17 -12.93
C TYR A 336 12.88 41.70 -12.80
N THR A 337 13.06 41.11 -11.61
CA THR A 337 12.68 39.72 -11.34
C THR A 337 11.18 39.52 -11.44
N LEU A 338 10.40 40.47 -10.90
CA LEU A 338 8.94 40.42 -10.97
C LEU A 338 8.45 40.57 -12.41
N GLN A 339 9.01 41.52 -13.16
CA GLN A 339 8.69 41.71 -14.58
C GLN A 339 8.95 40.42 -15.37
N GLU A 340 10.13 39.82 -15.24
CA GLU A 340 10.47 38.56 -15.91
C GLU A 340 9.52 37.40 -15.57
N MET A 341 9.16 37.25 -14.29
CA MET A 341 8.26 36.19 -13.83
C MET A 341 6.84 36.35 -14.38
N LEU A 342 6.35 37.59 -14.50
CA LEU A 342 4.98 37.88 -14.94
C LEU A 342 4.83 37.95 -16.46
N THR A 343 5.88 38.29 -17.21
CA THR A 343 5.82 38.42 -18.69
C THR A 343 6.44 37.22 -19.39
N VAL A 344 7.75 37.25 -19.60
CA VAL A 344 8.52 36.33 -20.45
C VAL A 344 8.46 34.89 -19.96
N LYS A 345 8.42 34.65 -18.65
CA LYS A 345 8.29 33.28 -18.08
C LYS A 345 6.85 32.75 -18.07
N SER A 346 5.88 33.59 -18.37
CA SER A 346 4.45 33.29 -18.28
C SER A 346 3.78 33.29 -19.66
N ASP A 347 3.23 34.44 -20.07
CA ASP A 347 2.27 34.56 -21.17
C ASP A 347 2.69 35.55 -22.28
N ASP A 348 3.88 36.14 -22.21
CA ASP A 348 4.45 36.86 -23.36
C ASP A 348 4.99 35.85 -24.40
N VAL A 349 4.18 35.62 -25.44
CA VAL A 349 4.47 34.64 -26.50
C VAL A 349 5.73 34.99 -27.30
N ALA A 350 5.94 36.28 -27.58
CA ALA A 350 7.09 36.73 -28.35
C ALA A 350 8.34 36.79 -27.46
N GLY A 351 8.21 37.37 -26.26
CA GLY A 351 9.30 37.51 -25.29
C GLY A 351 9.88 36.16 -24.87
N ARG A 352 9.04 35.15 -24.57
CA ARG A 352 9.53 33.83 -24.13
C ARG A 352 10.42 33.14 -25.17
N THR A 353 10.11 33.30 -26.45
CA THR A 353 10.87 32.70 -27.55
C THR A 353 12.21 33.41 -27.72
N LYS A 354 12.20 34.75 -27.71
CA LYS A 354 13.42 35.58 -27.81
C LYS A 354 14.37 35.34 -26.64
N VAL A 355 13.85 35.26 -25.41
CA VAL A 355 14.68 35.03 -24.23
C VAL A 355 15.29 33.63 -24.24
N TYR A 356 14.54 32.62 -24.68
CA TYR A 356 15.12 31.29 -24.87
C TYR A 356 16.25 31.29 -25.92
N GLU A 357 16.06 31.95 -27.06
CA GLU A 357 17.11 32.10 -28.08
C GLU A 357 18.34 32.84 -27.55
N SER A 358 18.12 33.91 -26.78
CA SER A 358 19.20 34.73 -26.19
C SER A 358 20.02 33.93 -25.19
N ILE A 359 19.36 33.17 -24.31
CA ILE A 359 20.03 32.26 -23.36
C ILE A 359 20.87 31.20 -24.09
N VAL A 360 20.36 30.64 -25.20
CA VAL A 360 21.11 29.65 -25.99
C VAL A 360 22.30 30.27 -26.72
N ARG A 361 22.19 31.53 -27.15
CA ARG A 361 23.30 32.28 -27.79
C ARG A 361 24.32 32.82 -26.78
N GLY A 362 23.96 32.90 -25.50
CA GLY A 362 24.77 33.54 -24.46
C GLY A 362 24.67 35.07 -24.47
N ASP A 363 23.61 35.61 -25.05
CA ASP A 363 23.30 37.04 -25.06
C ASP A 363 22.33 37.37 -23.91
N ASP A 364 22.55 38.51 -23.24
CA ASP A 364 21.71 38.98 -22.13
C ASP A 364 20.60 39.96 -22.56
N THR A 365 20.21 39.94 -23.85
CA THR A 365 19.18 40.83 -24.37
C THR A 365 17.79 40.45 -23.85
N PHE A 366 17.15 41.37 -23.13
CA PHE A 366 15.84 41.18 -22.52
C PHE A 366 14.84 42.21 -23.06
N GLU A 367 13.80 41.72 -23.74
CA GLU A 367 12.66 42.52 -24.18
C GLU A 367 11.39 41.91 -23.59
N SER A 368 10.65 42.68 -22.79
CA SER A 368 9.33 42.29 -22.27
C SER A 368 8.23 42.99 -23.06
N GLY A 369 7.28 42.23 -23.56
CA GLY A 369 6.04 42.72 -24.15
C GLY A 369 4.90 42.81 -23.15
N ILE A 370 3.70 43.07 -23.70
CA ILE A 370 2.44 43.07 -22.95
C ILE A 370 1.98 41.61 -22.75
N PRO A 371 1.62 41.19 -21.53
CA PRO A 371 1.03 39.88 -21.26
C PRO A 371 -0.21 39.57 -22.11
N GLU A 372 -0.32 38.34 -22.61
CA GLU A 372 -1.48 37.95 -23.42
C GLU A 372 -2.77 37.90 -22.58
N SER A 373 -2.68 37.59 -21.27
CA SER A 373 -3.83 37.65 -20.36
C SER A 373 -4.45 39.05 -20.28
N PHE A 374 -3.65 40.11 -20.40
CA PHE A 374 -4.14 41.48 -20.43
C PHE A 374 -4.86 41.81 -21.75
N ASN A 375 -4.37 41.29 -22.88
CA ASN A 375 -5.06 41.39 -24.16
C ASN A 375 -6.43 40.69 -24.11
N VAL A 376 -6.50 39.49 -23.52
CA VAL A 376 -7.75 38.76 -23.32
C VAL A 376 -8.72 39.58 -22.47
N LEU A 377 -8.27 40.17 -21.36
CA LEU A 377 -9.09 41.03 -20.50
C LEU A 377 -9.67 42.22 -21.28
N ILE A 378 -8.87 42.91 -22.09
CA ILE A 378 -9.36 44.03 -22.92
C ILE A 378 -10.46 43.56 -23.88
N LYS A 379 -10.29 42.39 -24.52
CA LYS A 379 -11.29 41.82 -25.43
C LYS A 379 -12.57 41.42 -24.69
N GLU A 380 -12.47 40.87 -23.49
CA GLU A 380 -13.61 40.55 -22.64
C GLU A 380 -14.37 41.82 -22.23
N MET A 381 -13.69 42.89 -21.83
CA MET A 381 -14.35 44.17 -21.52
C MET A 381 -15.05 44.78 -22.74
N ARG A 382 -14.41 44.75 -23.92
CA ARG A 382 -15.03 45.22 -25.18
C ARG A 382 -16.26 44.41 -25.58
N SER A 383 -16.31 43.12 -25.24
CA SER A 383 -17.49 42.28 -25.49
C SER A 383 -18.73 42.73 -24.70
N LEU A 384 -18.53 43.47 -23.61
CA LEU A 384 -19.60 44.09 -22.81
C LEU A 384 -20.03 45.46 -23.32
N ALA A 385 -19.63 45.83 -24.55
CA ALA A 385 -19.85 47.15 -25.15
C ALA A 385 -19.18 48.32 -24.40
N LEU A 386 -18.11 48.04 -23.65
CA LEU A 386 -17.24 49.06 -23.07
C LEU A 386 -16.14 49.46 -24.06
N ASN A 387 -15.93 50.75 -24.28
CA ASN A 387 -14.79 51.23 -25.07
C ASN A 387 -13.53 51.31 -24.20
N VAL A 388 -12.57 50.42 -24.45
CA VAL A 388 -11.29 50.37 -23.72
C VAL A 388 -10.16 50.37 -24.74
N GLU A 389 -9.32 51.41 -24.73
CA GLU A 389 -8.19 51.58 -25.63
C GLU A 389 -6.91 51.87 -24.83
N LEU A 390 -5.76 51.42 -25.36
CA LEU A 390 -4.45 51.73 -24.81
C LEU A 390 -4.00 53.06 -25.41
N THR A 391 -3.94 54.11 -24.59
CA THR A 391 -3.47 55.43 -24.99
C THR A 391 -1.96 55.55 -24.76
N ASN A 392 -1.24 56.01 -25.78
CA ASN A 392 0.15 56.43 -25.66
C ASN A 392 0.18 57.91 -25.28
N ALA A 393 -0.25 58.25 -24.06
CA ALA A 393 -0.18 59.64 -23.60
C ALA A 393 1.09 59.84 -22.76
N GLU A 394 2.05 60.63 -23.26
CA GLU A 394 2.86 61.44 -22.35
C GLU A 394 1.89 62.40 -21.64
N PRO A 395 2.01 62.60 -20.31
CA PRO A 395 1.09 63.48 -19.60
C PRO A 395 1.27 64.90 -20.16
N GLU A 396 0.25 65.42 -20.83
CA GLU A 396 0.16 66.86 -21.10
C GLU A 396 0.11 67.56 -19.73
N GLU A 397 1.13 68.37 -19.42
CA GLU A 397 1.06 69.31 -18.31
C GLU A 397 -0.14 70.23 -18.57
N GLU A 398 -1.20 70.09 -17.77
CA GLU A 398 -2.33 71.02 -17.78
C GLU A 398 -1.79 72.43 -17.55
N ALA A 399 -1.77 73.25 -18.60
CA ALA A 399 -1.50 74.68 -18.48
C ALA A 399 -2.54 75.29 -17.54
N PRO A 400 -2.15 76.15 -16.59
CA PRO A 400 -3.09 76.69 -15.60
C PRO A 400 -4.21 77.47 -16.30
N PRO A 401 -5.45 77.40 -15.79
CA PRO A 401 -6.59 78.03 -16.44
C PRO A 401 -6.39 79.54 -16.53
N THR A 402 -6.60 80.09 -17.72
CA THR A 402 -6.60 81.55 -17.92
C THR A 402 -7.75 82.17 -17.14
N ALA A 403 -7.49 83.31 -16.49
CA ALA A 403 -8.37 84.02 -15.54
C ALA A 403 -9.75 84.50 -16.06
N ALA A 404 -10.20 84.02 -17.23
CA ALA A 404 -11.49 84.39 -17.82
C ALA A 404 -12.65 83.48 -17.36
N GLU A 405 -12.40 82.29 -16.82
CA GLU A 405 -13.47 81.36 -16.40
C GLU A 405 -13.91 81.51 -14.93
N ALA A 406 -13.35 82.46 -14.18
CA ALA A 406 -13.73 82.71 -12.78
C ALA A 406 -14.83 83.77 -12.60
N ALA A 407 -15.46 84.23 -13.70
CA ALA A 407 -16.52 85.23 -13.66
C ALA A 407 -17.65 84.91 -14.63
N GLU A 408 -18.39 83.83 -14.34
CA GLU A 408 -19.82 83.74 -14.68
C GLU A 408 -20.58 82.93 -13.62
#